data_AF-A0ABD6AC21-F1
#
_entry.id   AF-A0ABD6AC21-F1
#
_cell.length_a   1.000
_cell.length_b   1.000
_cell.length_c   1.000
_cell.angle_alpha   90.00
_cell.angle_beta   90.00
_cell.angle_gamma   90.00
#
_symmetry.space_group_name_H-M   'P 1'
#
loop_
_entity.id
_entity.type
_entity.pdbx_description
1 polymer ?
#
loop_
_entity_poly.entity_id
_entity_poly.type
_entity_poly.pdbx_seq_one_letter_code
_entity_poly.pdbx_strand_id
1 'polypeptide(L)'
;MPVIECDPDEARERLAGAGVTVEPGNTEHERWRAEYEGATAVAYDDKVVVQGGAPGRLVGLLRDGGGRAHVYFDGAARGNPGPAAVGWVVVTGDGIAAEGGERIGRATNNQAEYEALIRALEVAADFGFDTVEIRGDSQLVVKQVTGAWNTNDPELRERRVRVHELLREFDDWSLGHVPREINDRADDLANEALDDGGS
;
A
#
# COMPACT_ATOMS: atom_id res chain seq x y z
N MET A 1 -7.68 -13.00 0.86
CA MET A 1 -8.24 -13.33 -0.47
C MET A 1 -9.23 -12.22 -0.82
N PRO A 2 -8.80 -11.20 -1.58
CA PRO A 2 -9.64 -10.06 -1.92
C PRO A 2 -10.86 -10.47 -2.75
N VAL A 3 -12.00 -9.82 -2.47
CA VAL A 3 -13.23 -9.91 -3.26
C VAL A 3 -13.53 -8.51 -3.79
N ILE A 4 -13.72 -8.40 -5.10
CA ILE A 4 -13.99 -7.14 -5.80
C ILE A 4 -15.40 -7.25 -6.37
N GLU A 5 -16.31 -6.40 -5.91
CA GLU A 5 -17.65 -6.27 -6.49
C GLU A 5 -17.55 -5.41 -7.75
N CYS A 6 -17.69 -6.04 -8.92
CA CYS A 6 -17.56 -5.36 -10.22
C CYS A 6 -18.25 -6.18 -11.31
N ASP A 7 -18.56 -5.53 -12.44
CA ASP A 7 -19.04 -6.23 -13.63
C ASP A 7 -17.93 -7.17 -14.17
N PRO A 8 -18.19 -8.48 -14.30
CA PRO A 8 -17.20 -9.45 -14.76
C PRO A 8 -16.70 -9.21 -16.18
N ASP A 9 -17.55 -8.69 -17.07
CA ASP A 9 -17.19 -8.46 -18.47
C ASP A 9 -16.30 -7.22 -18.58
N GLU A 10 -16.61 -6.15 -17.85
CA GLU A 10 -15.72 -4.99 -17.77
C GLU A 10 -14.37 -5.34 -17.12
N ALA A 11 -14.38 -6.13 -16.04
CA ALA A 11 -13.17 -6.60 -15.37
C ALA A 11 -12.27 -7.42 -16.31
N ARG A 12 -12.88 -8.25 -17.17
CA ARG A 12 -12.17 -8.98 -18.22
C ARG A 12 -11.53 -8.05 -19.25
N GLU A 13 -12.24 -7.02 -19.69
CA GLU A 13 -11.72 -6.04 -20.64
C GLU A 13 -10.53 -5.27 -20.05
N ARG A 14 -10.60 -4.88 -18.78
CA ARG A 14 -9.50 -4.22 -18.07
C ARG A 14 -8.25 -5.10 -18.01
N LEU A 15 -8.41 -6.36 -17.61
CA LEU A 15 -7.31 -7.33 -17.60
C LEU A 15 -6.68 -7.51 -19.00
N ALA A 16 -7.51 -7.66 -20.03
CA ALA A 16 -7.04 -7.79 -21.40
C ALA A 16 -6.30 -6.52 -21.88
N GLY A 17 -6.80 -5.33 -21.53
CA GLY A 17 -6.17 -4.05 -21.83
C GLY A 17 -4.79 -3.87 -21.16
N ALA A 18 -4.60 -4.49 -19.99
CA ALA A 18 -3.33 -4.55 -19.28
C ALA A 18 -2.39 -5.68 -19.76
N GLY A 19 -2.78 -6.43 -20.80
CA GLY A 19 -1.99 -7.54 -21.34
C GLY A 19 -2.05 -8.83 -20.51
N VAL A 20 -3.01 -8.95 -19.60
CA VAL A 20 -3.24 -10.18 -18.83
C VAL A 20 -4.08 -11.15 -19.65
N THR A 21 -3.61 -12.41 -19.76
CA THR A 21 -4.36 -13.46 -20.44
C THR A 21 -5.56 -13.91 -19.59
N VAL A 22 -6.76 -13.85 -20.17
CA VAL A 22 -8.00 -14.31 -19.55
C VAL A 22 -8.47 -15.60 -20.22
N GLU A 23 -8.68 -16.64 -19.42
CA GLU A 23 -9.12 -17.97 -19.82
C GLU A 23 -10.58 -18.24 -19.39
N PRO A 24 -11.27 -19.22 -20.01
CA PRO A 24 -12.58 -19.66 -19.56
C PRO A 24 -12.57 -20.17 -18.11
N GLY A 25 -13.71 -20.08 -17.44
CA GLY A 25 -13.91 -20.67 -16.11
C GLY A 25 -13.75 -22.19 -16.13
N ASN A 26 -13.32 -22.76 -15.01
CA ASN A 26 -13.21 -24.22 -14.85
C ASN A 26 -14.54 -24.88 -14.47
N THR A 27 -15.52 -24.10 -14.01
CA THR A 27 -16.85 -24.57 -13.60
C THR A 27 -17.95 -23.71 -14.21
N GLU A 28 -19.19 -24.18 -14.18
CA GLU A 28 -20.35 -23.44 -14.70
C GLU A 28 -20.62 -22.11 -13.95
N HIS A 29 -20.12 -22.00 -12.72
CA HIS A 29 -20.25 -20.80 -11.89
C HIS A 29 -19.11 -19.80 -12.12
N GLU A 30 -18.03 -20.21 -12.79
CA GLU A 30 -16.90 -19.36 -13.12
C GLU A 30 -17.10 -18.77 -14.51
N ARG A 31 -17.24 -17.44 -14.61
CA ARG A 31 -17.32 -16.73 -15.89
C ARG A 31 -15.99 -16.82 -16.64
N TRP A 32 -14.89 -16.54 -15.95
CA TRP A 32 -13.52 -16.58 -16.48
C TRP A 32 -12.50 -16.66 -15.35
N ARG A 33 -11.24 -16.94 -15.72
CA ARG A 33 -10.07 -16.92 -14.83
C ARG A 33 -8.92 -16.18 -15.48
N ALA A 34 -8.05 -15.58 -14.68
CA ALA A 34 -6.83 -14.95 -15.17
C ALA A 34 -5.70 -15.17 -14.16
N GLU A 35 -4.48 -15.41 -14.65
CA GLU A 35 -3.29 -15.52 -13.82
C GLU A 35 -2.32 -14.39 -14.16
N TYR A 36 -1.83 -13.70 -13.12
CA TYR A 36 -0.87 -12.63 -13.25
C TYR A 36 0.06 -12.61 -12.04
N GLU A 37 1.37 -12.68 -12.29
CA GLU A 37 2.42 -12.58 -11.26
C GLU A 37 2.21 -13.48 -10.03
N GLY A 38 1.72 -14.71 -10.24
CA GLY A 38 1.50 -15.68 -9.15
C GLY A 38 0.22 -15.44 -8.34
N ALA A 39 -0.66 -14.54 -8.79
CA ALA A 39 -2.03 -14.41 -8.34
C ALA A 39 -3.02 -14.87 -9.42
N THR A 40 -4.19 -15.35 -8.99
CA THR A 40 -5.29 -15.79 -9.85
C THR A 40 -6.55 -15.01 -9.52
N ALA A 41 -7.17 -14.39 -10.52
CA ALA A 41 -8.54 -13.90 -10.47
C ALA A 41 -9.51 -14.96 -10.98
N VAL A 42 -10.64 -15.08 -10.31
CA VAL A 42 -11.77 -15.92 -10.71
C VAL A 42 -13.04 -15.09 -10.65
N ALA A 43 -13.73 -14.95 -11.77
CA ALA A 43 -14.93 -14.16 -11.88
C ALA A 43 -16.21 -14.99 -11.74
N TYR A 44 -17.16 -14.45 -11.00
CA TYR A 44 -18.53 -14.93 -10.81
C TYR A 44 -19.50 -13.91 -11.40
N ASP A 45 -20.81 -14.06 -11.20
CA ASP A 45 -21.80 -13.19 -11.85
C ASP A 45 -21.72 -11.70 -11.46
N ASP A 46 -21.28 -11.40 -10.25
CA ASP A 46 -21.33 -10.07 -9.63
C ASP A 46 -19.99 -9.63 -8.98
N LYS A 47 -18.95 -10.46 -9.08
CA LYS A 47 -17.68 -10.24 -8.38
C LYS A 47 -16.52 -10.98 -8.99
N VAL A 48 -15.32 -10.52 -8.66
CA VAL A 48 -14.06 -11.20 -8.93
C VAL A 48 -13.34 -11.50 -7.62
N VAL A 49 -12.92 -12.76 -7.44
CA VAL A 49 -12.15 -13.21 -6.28
C VAL A 49 -10.69 -13.37 -6.70
N VAL A 50 -9.79 -12.70 -5.98
CA VAL A 50 -8.34 -12.77 -6.22
C VAL A 50 -7.67 -13.58 -5.12
N GLN A 51 -6.85 -14.54 -5.51
CA GLN A 51 -6.10 -15.44 -4.62
C GLN A 51 -4.65 -15.59 -5.09
N GLY A 52 -3.74 -16.04 -4.22
CA GLY A 52 -2.32 -16.25 -4.56
C GLY A 52 -1.37 -15.32 -3.82
N GLY A 53 -0.09 -15.34 -4.22
CA GLY A 53 1.01 -14.77 -3.44
C GLY A 53 1.11 -13.24 -3.48
N ALA A 54 0.70 -12.61 -4.59
CA ALA A 54 0.82 -11.17 -4.79
C ALA A 54 -0.46 -10.59 -5.41
N PRO A 55 -1.59 -10.57 -4.68
CA PRO A 55 -2.88 -10.19 -5.26
C PRO A 55 -2.97 -8.69 -5.63
N GLY A 56 -2.10 -7.83 -5.08
CA GLY A 56 -2.22 -6.37 -5.21
C GLY A 56 -2.25 -5.86 -6.64
N ARG A 57 -1.37 -6.38 -7.50
CA ARG A 57 -1.31 -6.00 -8.92
C ARG A 57 -2.59 -6.36 -9.67
N LEU A 58 -3.06 -7.60 -9.47
CA LEU A 58 -4.26 -8.12 -10.12
C LEU A 58 -5.51 -7.39 -9.61
N VAL A 59 -5.57 -7.11 -8.31
CA VAL A 59 -6.63 -6.26 -7.71
C VAL A 59 -6.62 -4.85 -8.30
N GLY A 60 -5.44 -4.26 -8.49
CA GLY A 60 -5.29 -2.94 -9.11
C GLY A 60 -5.85 -2.89 -10.53
N LEU A 61 -5.52 -3.87 -11.36
CA LEU A 61 -6.03 -3.98 -12.73
C LEU A 61 -7.55 -4.19 -12.81
N LEU A 62 -8.14 -4.78 -11.79
CA LEU A 62 -9.57 -5.07 -11.72
C LEU A 62 -10.40 -3.90 -11.17
N ARG A 63 -9.77 -2.96 -10.48
CA ARG A 63 -10.40 -1.73 -10.01
C ARG A 63 -10.49 -0.72 -11.16
N ASP A 64 -11.60 0.01 -11.22
CA ASP A 64 -11.91 0.87 -12.35
C ASP A 64 -11.12 2.18 -12.30
N GLY A 65 -10.32 2.43 -13.34
CA GLY A 65 -9.48 3.62 -13.49
C GLY A 65 -8.38 3.73 -12.43
N GLY A 66 -7.36 4.54 -12.70
CA GLY A 66 -6.48 4.99 -11.64
C GLY A 66 -7.33 5.52 -10.48
N GLY A 67 -7.22 4.82 -9.35
CA GLY A 67 -8.09 5.06 -8.22
C GLY A 67 -7.43 6.00 -7.23
N ARG A 68 -8.25 6.74 -6.49
CA ARG A 68 -7.79 7.46 -5.30
C ARG A 68 -7.69 6.53 -4.10
N ALA A 69 -6.57 6.57 -3.41
CA ALA A 69 -6.40 5.94 -2.11
C ALA A 69 -6.02 6.94 -1.02
N HIS A 70 -6.51 6.71 0.19
CA HIS A 70 -5.97 7.28 1.42
C HIS A 70 -4.92 6.33 1.98
N VAL A 71 -3.70 6.82 2.16
CA VAL A 71 -2.55 6.01 2.58
C VAL A 71 -2.11 6.48 3.97
N TYR A 72 -2.12 5.58 4.94
CA TYR A 72 -1.66 5.82 6.30
C TYR A 72 -0.36 5.06 6.53
N PHE A 73 0.55 5.65 7.29
CA PHE A 73 1.84 5.05 7.64
C PHE A 73 2.22 5.39 9.07
N ASP A 74 2.93 4.49 9.74
CA ASP A 74 3.50 4.71 11.06
C ASP A 74 4.78 3.89 11.26
N GLY A 75 5.79 4.49 11.90
CA GLY A 75 7.05 3.84 12.22
C GLY A 75 7.25 3.63 13.72
N ALA A 76 7.49 2.37 14.14
CA ALA A 76 7.77 2.04 15.54
C ALA A 76 9.25 1.68 15.75
N ALA A 77 9.87 2.19 16.81
CA ALA A 77 11.24 1.83 17.21
C ALA A 77 11.41 1.75 18.74
N ARG A 78 12.01 0.66 19.22
CA ARG A 78 12.35 0.42 20.64
C ARG A 78 13.75 0.91 20.96
N GLY A 79 13.88 2.22 21.15
CA GLY A 79 15.16 2.91 21.36
C GLY A 79 15.57 3.73 20.14
N ASN A 80 16.71 4.43 20.23
CA ASN A 80 17.12 5.39 19.21
C ASN A 80 18.64 5.36 18.94
N PRO A 81 19.17 4.39 18.16
CA PRO A 81 18.46 3.35 17.40
C PRO A 81 18.16 2.07 18.20
N GLY A 82 17.13 1.33 17.79
CA GLY A 82 16.73 0.05 18.38
C GLY A 82 15.93 -0.82 17.41
N PRO A 83 15.44 -2.00 17.84
CA PRO A 83 14.54 -2.82 17.02
C PRO A 83 13.37 -1.97 16.51
N ALA A 84 13.06 -2.08 15.22
CA ALA A 84 12.08 -1.23 14.56
C ALA A 84 11.20 -2.00 13.58
N ALA A 85 10.02 -1.44 13.34
CA ALA A 85 9.00 -1.96 12.45
C ALA A 85 8.24 -0.79 11.81
N VAL A 86 7.47 -1.12 10.78
CA VAL A 86 6.62 -0.19 10.05
C VAL A 86 5.22 -0.76 9.95
N GLY A 87 4.23 0.12 9.88
CA GLY A 87 2.82 -0.22 9.65
C GLY A 87 2.23 0.69 8.59
N TRP A 88 1.32 0.15 7.77
CA TRP A 88 0.66 0.90 6.71
C TRP A 88 -0.78 0.44 6.50
N VAL A 89 -1.63 1.36 6.04
CA VAL A 89 -3.01 1.09 5.64
C VAL A 89 -3.33 1.86 4.37
N VAL A 90 -3.88 1.18 3.37
CA VAL A 90 -4.34 1.77 2.11
C VAL A 90 -5.85 1.60 2.03
N VAL A 91 -6.57 2.71 2.02
CA VAL A 91 -8.03 2.78 2.08
C VAL A 91 -8.58 3.40 0.81
N THR A 92 -9.66 2.85 0.30
CA THR A 92 -10.41 3.32 -0.88
C THR A 92 -11.86 3.59 -0.50
N GLY A 93 -12.68 4.05 -1.46
CA GLY A 93 -14.12 4.23 -1.25
C GLY A 93 -14.83 2.97 -0.78
N ASP A 94 -14.30 1.80 -1.15
CA ASP A 94 -14.85 0.47 -0.80
C ASP A 94 -14.27 -0.11 0.51
N GLY A 95 -13.45 0.67 1.22
CA GLY A 95 -12.78 0.24 2.45
C GLY A 95 -11.29 -0.07 2.26
N ILE A 96 -10.74 -0.91 3.14
CA ILE A 96 -9.30 -1.22 3.19
C ILE A 96 -8.92 -2.09 1.97
N ALA A 97 -8.07 -1.54 1.11
CA ALA A 97 -7.52 -2.23 -0.04
C ALA A 97 -6.31 -3.09 0.35
N ALA A 98 -5.46 -2.57 1.25
CA ALA A 98 -4.29 -3.26 1.78
C ALA A 98 -3.95 -2.73 3.16
N GLU A 99 -3.40 -3.57 4.02
CA GLU A 99 -2.78 -3.16 5.28
C GLU A 99 -1.71 -4.19 5.66
N GLY A 100 -0.75 -3.78 6.48
CA GLY A 100 0.27 -4.67 6.96
C GLY A 100 1.27 -3.98 7.88
N GLY A 101 2.09 -4.79 8.52
CA GLY A 101 3.25 -4.34 9.27
C GLY A 101 4.39 -5.34 9.14
N GLU A 102 5.62 -4.84 9.16
CA GLU A 102 6.82 -5.68 9.06
C GLU A 102 8.01 -5.11 9.84
N ARG A 103 8.90 -6.00 10.28
CA ARG A 103 10.15 -5.58 10.95
C ARG A 103 11.15 -5.08 9.93
N ILE A 104 11.82 -3.98 10.28
CA ILE A 104 12.88 -3.37 9.47
C ILE A 104 14.26 -3.48 10.12
N GLY A 105 14.41 -4.37 11.10
CA GLY A 105 15.68 -4.58 11.81
C GLY A 105 15.90 -3.51 12.87
N ARG A 106 17.00 -2.75 12.77
CA ARG A 106 17.34 -1.69 13.74
C ARG A 106 17.31 -0.32 13.08
N ALA A 107 16.53 0.59 13.64
CA ALA A 107 16.41 1.95 13.16
C ALA A 107 16.18 2.93 14.33
N THR A 108 16.40 4.21 14.06
CA THR A 108 15.87 5.33 14.85
C THR A 108 14.37 5.47 14.59
N ASN A 109 13.66 6.19 15.46
CA ASN A 109 12.24 6.48 15.23
C ASN A 109 12.04 7.21 13.88
N ASN A 110 12.79 8.28 13.61
CA ASN A 110 12.68 9.02 12.35
C ASN A 110 12.98 8.17 11.10
N GLN A 111 13.93 7.24 11.18
CA GLN A 111 14.20 6.31 10.08
C GLN A 111 13.02 5.35 9.89
N ALA A 112 12.44 4.81 10.96
CA ALA A 112 11.26 3.93 10.87
C ALA A 112 10.06 4.65 10.24
N GLU A 113 9.81 5.90 10.59
CA GLU A 113 8.73 6.71 10.00
C GLU A 113 8.92 6.92 8.49
N TYR A 114 10.15 7.20 8.05
CA TYR A 114 10.45 7.29 6.61
C TYR A 114 10.28 5.95 5.90
N GLU A 115 10.73 4.84 6.51
CA GLU A 115 10.56 3.51 5.94
C GLU A 115 9.08 3.13 5.82
N ALA A 116 8.27 3.51 6.81
CA ALA A 116 6.83 3.27 6.77
C ALA A 116 6.18 4.03 5.61
N LEU A 117 6.54 5.29 5.40
CA LEU A 117 6.07 6.06 4.25
C LEU A 117 6.52 5.43 2.92
N ILE A 118 7.79 5.04 2.80
CA ILE A 118 8.31 4.37 1.59
C ILE A 118 7.50 3.10 1.31
N ARG A 119 7.30 2.26 2.33
CA ARG A 119 6.60 1.01 2.18
C ARG A 119 5.13 1.21 1.79
N ALA A 120 4.46 2.17 2.43
CA ALA A 120 3.07 2.49 2.12
C ALA A 120 2.89 3.01 0.67
N LEU A 121 3.85 3.79 0.17
CA LEU A 121 3.88 4.26 -1.22
C LEU A 121 4.13 3.13 -2.21
N GLU A 122 5.07 2.22 -1.92
CA GLU A 122 5.32 1.05 -2.76
C GLU A 122 4.08 0.16 -2.86
N VAL A 123 3.39 -0.06 -1.74
CA VAL A 123 2.12 -0.81 -1.74
C VAL A 123 1.05 -0.08 -2.54
N ALA A 124 0.91 1.24 -2.40
CA ALA A 124 -0.06 1.99 -3.20
C ALA A 124 0.23 1.93 -4.71
N ALA A 125 1.50 2.02 -5.11
CA ALA A 125 1.93 1.90 -6.50
C ALA A 125 1.74 0.48 -7.05
N ASP A 126 1.96 -0.55 -6.23
CA ASP A 126 1.70 -1.94 -6.60
C ASP A 126 0.22 -2.22 -6.86
N PHE A 127 -0.67 -1.52 -6.17
CA PHE A 127 -2.11 -1.57 -6.41
C PHE A 127 -2.57 -0.67 -7.58
N GLY A 128 -1.66 0.05 -8.24
CA GLY A 128 -1.97 0.86 -9.42
C GLY A 128 -2.83 2.09 -9.15
N PHE A 129 -2.80 2.64 -7.92
CA PHE A 129 -3.46 3.90 -7.63
C PHE A 129 -2.75 5.06 -8.34
N ASP A 130 -3.51 5.98 -8.92
CA ASP A 130 -2.98 7.18 -9.59
C ASP A 130 -2.92 8.38 -8.66
N THR A 131 -3.78 8.40 -7.64
CA THR A 131 -3.94 9.53 -6.72
C THR A 131 -3.83 9.03 -5.29
N VAL A 132 -2.90 9.60 -4.52
CA VAL A 132 -2.72 9.22 -3.10
C VAL A 132 -2.85 10.42 -2.16
N GLU A 133 -3.73 10.29 -1.17
CA GLU A 133 -3.78 11.20 -0.03
C GLU A 133 -3.10 10.54 1.17
N ILE A 134 -1.89 10.98 1.45
CA ILE A 134 -1.00 10.37 2.43
C ILE A 134 -1.16 11.08 3.77
N ARG A 135 -1.28 10.30 4.84
CA ARG A 135 -1.49 10.77 6.21
C ARG A 135 -0.56 10.03 7.17
N GLY A 136 0.04 10.77 8.09
CA GLY A 136 0.83 10.21 9.19
C GLY A 136 0.91 11.22 10.34
N ASP A 137 1.29 10.78 11.53
CA ASP A 137 1.40 11.64 12.71
C ASP A 137 2.81 12.27 12.88
N SER A 138 3.81 11.79 12.12
CA SER A 138 5.16 12.33 12.12
C SER A 138 5.28 13.69 11.43
N GLN A 139 5.22 14.77 12.22
CA GLN A 139 5.45 16.13 11.70
C GLN A 139 6.81 16.30 11.02
N LEU A 140 7.84 15.56 11.46
CA LEU A 140 9.17 15.65 10.88
C LEU A 140 9.15 15.16 9.42
N VAL A 141 8.60 13.97 9.17
CA VAL A 141 8.52 13.40 7.82
C VAL A 141 7.65 14.30 6.94
N VAL A 142 6.46 14.69 7.40
CA VAL A 142 5.55 15.55 6.65
C VAL A 142 6.23 16.86 6.25
N LYS A 143 6.88 17.57 7.19
CA LYS A 143 7.52 18.86 6.90
C LYS A 143 8.77 18.73 6.05
N GLN A 144 9.53 17.63 6.17
CA GLN A 144 10.72 17.43 5.34
C GLN A 144 10.34 17.08 3.90
N VAL A 145 9.40 16.15 3.70
CA VAL A 145 8.95 15.75 2.35
C VAL A 145 8.30 16.93 1.64
N THR A 146 7.44 17.70 2.31
CA THR A 146 6.83 18.92 1.75
C THR A 146 7.80 20.10 1.58
N GLY A 147 9.05 19.97 2.03
CA GLY A 147 10.10 20.98 1.86
C GLY A 147 10.04 22.15 2.85
N ALA A 148 9.12 22.12 3.82
CA ALA A 148 9.08 23.11 4.89
C ALA A 148 10.32 23.03 5.78
N TRP A 149 10.86 21.83 6.00
CA TRP A 149 12.07 21.57 6.79
C TRP A 149 13.15 20.88 5.96
N ASN A 150 14.40 21.18 6.27
CA ASN A 150 15.56 20.46 5.75
C ASN A 150 16.17 19.57 6.85
N THR A 151 16.88 18.53 6.43
CA THR A 151 17.70 17.70 7.33
C THR A 151 19.16 17.77 6.92
N ASN A 152 20.08 17.67 7.88
CA ASN A 152 21.51 17.49 7.63
C ASN A 152 21.96 16.03 7.69
N ASP A 153 21.08 15.15 8.15
CA ASP A 153 21.31 13.71 8.20
C ASP A 153 21.31 13.14 6.77
N PRO A 154 22.44 12.58 6.29
CA PRO A 154 22.53 12.00 4.96
C PRO A 154 21.55 10.86 4.72
N GLU A 155 21.29 10.02 5.72
CA GLU A 155 20.40 8.87 5.56
C GLU A 155 18.95 9.33 5.40
N LEU A 156 18.52 10.31 6.19
CA LEU A 156 17.18 10.90 6.01
C LEU A 156 17.03 11.64 4.67
N ARG A 157 18.12 12.19 4.11
CA ARG A 157 18.10 12.78 2.77
C ARG A 157 17.90 11.71 1.69
N GLU A 158 18.59 10.59 1.79
CA GLU A 158 18.45 9.46 0.86
C GLU A 158 17.01 8.92 0.88
N ARG A 159 16.43 8.77 2.06
CA ARG A 159 15.02 8.37 2.23
C ARG A 159 14.06 9.37 1.61
N ARG A 160 14.29 10.66 1.81
CA ARG A 160 13.49 11.71 1.17
C ARG A 160 13.59 11.66 -0.35
N VAL A 161 14.77 11.38 -0.92
CA VAL A 161 14.93 11.18 -2.37
C VAL A 161 14.08 10.01 -2.84
N ARG A 162 14.18 8.85 -2.15
CA ARG A 162 13.37 7.67 -2.47
C ARG A 162 11.87 7.94 -2.43
N VAL A 163 11.39 8.65 -1.40
CA VAL A 163 9.99 9.07 -1.30
C VAL A 163 9.60 9.90 -2.53
N HIS A 164 10.40 10.89 -2.93
CA HIS A 164 10.11 11.69 -4.12
C HIS A 164 10.18 10.92 -5.44
N GLU A 165 10.97 9.84 -5.53
CA GLU A 165 10.98 8.96 -6.69
C GLU A 165 9.66 8.19 -6.79
N LEU A 166 9.20 7.61 -5.68
CA LEU A 166 7.92 6.89 -5.61
C LEU A 166 6.73 7.82 -5.88
N LEU A 167 6.76 9.05 -5.34
CA LEU A 167 5.69 10.03 -5.56
C LEU A 167 5.52 10.42 -7.04
N ARG A 168 6.51 10.18 -7.91
CA ARG A 168 6.41 10.44 -9.36
C ARG A 168 5.63 9.36 -10.10
N GLU A 169 5.34 8.23 -9.47
CA GLU A 169 4.52 7.16 -10.05
C GLU A 169 3.02 7.50 -9.98
N PHE A 170 2.64 8.51 -9.20
CA PHE A 170 1.27 8.99 -9.03
C PHE A 170 1.05 10.27 -9.86
N ASP A 171 -0.14 10.37 -10.47
CA ASP A 171 -0.59 11.57 -11.20
C ASP A 171 -0.85 12.75 -10.24
N ASP A 172 -1.37 12.46 -9.05
CA ASP A 172 -1.58 13.46 -8.00
C ASP A 172 -1.30 12.89 -6.60
N TRP A 173 -0.77 13.72 -5.72
CA TRP A 173 -0.52 13.31 -4.34
C TRP A 173 -0.63 14.47 -3.36
N SER A 174 -0.99 14.14 -2.13
CA SER A 174 -0.89 15.06 -1.00
C SER A 174 -0.32 14.33 0.22
N LEU A 175 0.35 15.08 1.09
CA LEU A 175 0.89 14.57 2.35
C LEU A 175 0.50 15.51 3.49
N GLY A 176 -0.25 14.98 4.45
CA GLY A 176 -0.79 15.72 5.59
C GLY A 176 -0.45 15.08 6.93
N HIS A 177 -0.33 15.92 7.95
CA HIS A 177 -0.24 15.45 9.33
C HIS A 177 -1.64 15.19 9.89
N VAL A 178 -1.81 14.07 10.60
CA VAL A 178 -3.02 13.75 11.38
C VAL A 178 -2.67 13.49 12.84
N PRO A 179 -3.60 13.72 13.79
CA PRO A 179 -3.41 13.27 15.17
C PRO A 179 -3.23 11.74 15.24
N ARG A 180 -2.47 11.27 16.23
CA ARG A 180 -2.21 9.83 16.42
C ARG A 180 -3.48 8.98 16.52
N GLU A 181 -4.52 9.50 17.18
CA GLU A 181 -5.86 8.87 17.29
C GLU A 181 -6.53 8.56 15.93
N ILE A 182 -6.10 9.25 14.86
CA ILE A 182 -6.57 9.00 13.49
C ILE A 182 -5.67 7.97 12.78
N ASN A 183 -4.42 7.84 13.22
CA ASN A 183 -3.42 6.92 12.68
C ASN A 183 -3.32 5.58 13.44
N ASP A 184 -4.19 5.35 14.43
CA ASP A 184 -4.14 4.21 15.35
C ASP A 184 -3.94 2.87 14.64
N ARG A 185 -4.61 2.63 13.50
CA ARG A 185 -4.48 1.36 12.79
C ARG A 185 -3.05 1.11 12.26
N ALA A 186 -2.38 2.15 11.74
CA ALA A 186 -1.01 2.01 11.25
C ALA A 186 -0.02 1.83 12.41
N ASP A 187 -0.23 2.57 13.51
CA ASP A 187 0.55 2.42 14.75
C ASP A 187 0.41 1.01 15.34
N ASP A 188 -0.82 0.48 15.42
CA ASP A 188 -1.09 -0.88 15.89
C ASP A 188 -0.33 -1.91 15.06
N LEU A 189 -0.42 -1.84 13.72
CA LEU A 189 0.28 -2.76 12.81
C LEU A 189 1.81 -2.69 12.98
N ALA A 190 2.37 -1.50 13.17
CA ALA A 190 3.79 -1.33 13.42
C ALA A 190 4.21 -1.97 14.75
N ASN A 191 3.43 -1.78 15.82
CA ASN A 191 3.72 -2.35 17.13
C ASN A 191 3.53 -3.87 17.17
N GLU A 192 2.46 -4.40 16.56
CA GLU A 192 2.23 -5.84 16.39
C GLU A 192 3.44 -6.49 15.70
N ALA A 193 3.88 -5.92 14.57
CA ALA A 193 5.05 -6.41 13.85
C ALA A 193 6.34 -6.34 14.70
N LEU A 194 6.47 -5.35 15.58
CA LEU A 194 7.61 -5.18 16.49
C LEU A 194 7.59 -6.15 17.69
N ASP A 195 6.44 -6.69 18.04
CA ASP A 195 6.23 -7.59 19.17
C ASP A 195 6.35 -9.08 18.81
N ASP A 196 5.90 -9.48 17.63
CA ASP A 196 5.85 -10.86 17.12
C ASP A 196 7.18 -11.62 16.92
N GLY A 197 8.29 -11.11 17.42
CA GLY A 197 9.66 -11.63 17.25
C GLY A 197 10.47 -11.52 18.54
N GLY A 198 9.75 -11.45 19.67
CA GLY A 198 10.26 -11.72 21.00
C GLY A 198 9.99 -13.16 21.46
N SER A 199 10.00 -14.14 20.56
CA SER A 199 9.96 -15.58 20.89
C SER A 199 11.26 -16.29 20.50
#